data_AF-A0A9N9NA06-F1
#
_entry.id   AF-A0A9N9NA06-F1
#
_cell.length_a   1.000
_cell.length_b   1.000
_cell.length_c   1.000
_cell.angle_alpha   90.00
_cell.angle_beta   90.00
_cell.angle_gamma   90.00
#
_symmetry.space_group_name_H-M   'P 1'
#
loop_
_entity.id
_entity.type
_entity.pdbx_description
1 polymer ?
#
loop_
_entity_poly.entity_id
_entity_poly.type
_entity_poly.pdbx_seq_one_letter_code
_entity_poly.pdbx_strand_id
1 'polypeptide(L)'
;PQHLVITLVNEFANMKLEDIAKKTVGKRIFVGWPFLQEAFVQAISDELFRYELANLNVQRQDVRNTQTIKNPQVIKNPHRQDVLEHWRRKADKLEQNYSKRYGTITGTVEVIAHVLMLKGLRRLSNGALVKEYANANEEMDYAIQTTVNSVECEDPRFEEKPATQIAEEFPIHTQVFFLGSPYYGCPGLVVKNAKRNLAVKLIIDINNSSMEPDFGKKIANDFDSRVKYYPSFQVAKRLSMSGLTLSKLTASLYVICKSTDQRVNLGLNLKFEAKKQKVLGYTRKSRDSGWEYSEKAIQILAQYKEKFPEFIQALEEKHKDEIYSAEDFYPKEEAVSKVHAIKEWLRTVEVRDFEKVSLDAEQLDKEAIAKIEQAAVEFTNKKFFKRLVVRKVPRDVLLKPAHSSTRLQGQKFSLGDRVVFVQDSGNVPIAAKGTVVGIERNNIDVVFDASFMSGSTLGDRCSPYRGMTVPGSALLNLTDMQFIDHSRTNHSNGIIGSRSI
;
A
#
# COMPACT_ATOMS: atom_id res chain seq x y z
N PRO A 1 36.25 15.03 11.55
CA PRO A 1 36.01 13.57 11.59
C PRO A 1 36.52 12.90 10.30
N GLN A 2 37.48 11.98 10.41
CA GLN A 2 37.90 11.14 9.28
C GLN A 2 36.99 9.90 9.24
N HIS A 3 36.52 9.53 8.04
CA HIS A 3 35.68 8.36 7.82
C HIS A 3 36.54 7.22 7.26
N LEU A 4 36.27 5.98 7.67
CA LEU A 4 36.88 4.80 7.04
C LEU A 4 36.31 4.68 5.62
N VAL A 5 37.20 4.64 4.62
CA VAL A 5 36.83 4.48 3.22
C VAL A 5 37.18 3.07 2.76
N ILE A 6 36.19 2.37 2.20
CA ILE A 6 36.36 1.01 1.68
C ILE A 6 36.46 1.09 0.15
N THR A 7 37.45 0.45 -0.45
CA THR A 7 37.56 0.34 -1.91
C THR A 7 37.19 -1.07 -2.32
N LEU A 8 36.18 -1.22 -3.18
CA LEU A 8 35.76 -2.52 -3.70
C LEU A 8 36.65 -2.93 -4.88
N VAL A 9 36.94 -4.23 -4.94
CA VAL A 9 37.60 -4.84 -6.10
C VAL A 9 36.51 -5.46 -6.99
N ASN A 10 36.44 -5.01 -8.24
CA ASN A 10 35.45 -5.52 -9.18
C ASN A 10 35.83 -6.91 -9.71
N GLU A 11 35.16 -7.95 -9.20
CA GLU A 11 35.36 -9.34 -9.65
C GLU A 11 35.00 -9.57 -11.12
N PHE A 12 34.19 -8.69 -11.71
CA PHE A 12 33.69 -8.81 -13.08
C PHE A 12 34.53 -8.02 -14.10
N ALA A 13 35.56 -7.28 -13.67
CA ALA A 13 36.31 -6.36 -14.54
C ALA A 13 36.93 -7.03 -15.79
N ASN A 14 37.31 -8.31 -15.68
CA ASN A 14 37.93 -9.06 -16.78
C ASN A 14 36.94 -9.97 -17.54
N MET A 15 35.65 -9.93 -17.23
CA MET A 15 34.64 -10.79 -17.85
C MET A 15 33.94 -10.06 -19.00
N LYS A 16 33.71 -10.78 -20.12
CA LYS A 16 32.84 -10.26 -21.18
C LYS A 16 31.41 -10.15 -20.67
N LEU A 17 30.72 -9.09 -21.06
CA LEU A 17 29.37 -8.83 -20.57
C LEU A 17 28.36 -9.94 -20.91
N GLU A 18 28.49 -10.56 -22.08
CA GLU A 18 27.65 -11.69 -22.47
C GLU A 18 27.84 -12.89 -21.53
N ASP A 19 29.05 -13.09 -21.01
CA ASP A 19 29.35 -14.16 -20.06
C ASP A 19 28.84 -13.80 -18.66
N ILE A 20 28.94 -12.53 -18.27
CA ILE A 20 28.30 -12.03 -17.04
C ILE A 20 26.78 -12.27 -17.13
N ALA A 21 26.15 -11.86 -18.22
CA ALA A 21 24.71 -12.01 -18.42
C ALA A 21 24.27 -13.49 -18.41
N LYS A 22 24.99 -14.38 -19.08
CA LYS A 22 24.74 -15.84 -19.01
C LYS A 22 24.90 -16.40 -17.58
N LYS A 23 25.82 -15.84 -16.80
CA LYS A 23 26.10 -16.29 -15.44
C LYS A 23 25.04 -15.83 -14.44
N THR A 24 24.45 -14.65 -14.60
CA THR A 24 23.62 -14.00 -13.57
C THR A 24 22.15 -13.81 -13.95
N VAL A 25 21.82 -13.53 -15.22
CA VAL A 25 20.43 -13.27 -15.64
C VAL A 25 19.57 -14.51 -15.43
N GLY A 26 18.38 -14.32 -14.86
CA GLY A 26 17.47 -15.41 -14.52
C GLY A 26 17.87 -16.20 -13.28
N LYS A 27 18.87 -15.75 -12.52
CA LYS A 27 19.28 -16.34 -11.25
C LYS A 27 19.03 -15.40 -10.08
N ARG A 28 19.03 -15.98 -8.89
CA ARG A 28 19.05 -15.22 -7.63
C ARG A 28 20.48 -14.75 -7.34
N ILE A 29 20.59 -13.52 -6.86
CA ILE A 29 21.82 -12.92 -6.35
C ILE A 29 21.50 -12.12 -5.09
N PHE A 30 22.52 -11.65 -4.39
CA PHE A 30 22.39 -10.78 -3.23
C PHE A 30 22.88 -9.38 -3.59
N VAL A 31 22.06 -8.37 -3.29
CA VAL A 31 22.30 -6.95 -3.64
C VAL A 31 22.24 -6.08 -2.40
N GLY A 32 22.71 -4.83 -2.51
CA GLY A 32 22.61 -3.84 -1.44
C GLY A 32 23.69 -3.97 -0.35
N TRP A 33 24.89 -4.43 -0.71
CA TRP A 33 26.03 -4.46 0.20
C TRP A 33 26.19 -3.11 0.94
N PRO A 34 26.50 -3.09 2.25
CA PRO A 34 26.80 -4.25 3.10
C PRO A 34 25.55 -4.98 3.65
N PHE A 35 24.34 -4.44 3.47
CA PHE A 35 23.10 -5.05 3.97
C PHE A 35 22.45 -5.91 2.88
N LEU A 36 23.07 -7.04 2.61
CA LEU A 36 22.70 -7.93 1.53
C LEU A 36 21.24 -8.40 1.63
N GLN A 37 20.53 -8.32 0.50
CA GLN A 37 19.16 -8.80 0.32
C GLN A 37 19.07 -9.65 -0.94
N GLU A 38 18.28 -10.73 -0.87
CA GLU A 38 18.07 -11.58 -2.04
C GLU A 38 17.23 -10.86 -3.11
N ALA A 39 17.67 -10.96 -4.36
CA ALA A 39 16.97 -10.42 -5.51
C ALA A 39 17.14 -11.35 -6.73
N PHE A 40 16.16 -11.30 -7.62
CA PHE A 40 16.18 -12.04 -8.88
C PHE A 40 16.64 -11.14 -10.02
N VAL A 41 17.64 -11.57 -10.80
CA VAL A 41 18.17 -10.77 -11.92
C VAL A 41 17.22 -10.86 -13.11
N GLN A 42 16.52 -9.77 -13.38
CA GLN A 42 15.65 -9.59 -14.55
C GLN A 42 16.49 -9.35 -15.80
N ALA A 43 17.49 -8.47 -15.70
CA ALA A 43 18.32 -8.06 -16.82
C ALA A 43 19.70 -7.57 -16.35
N ILE A 44 20.62 -7.45 -17.29
CA ILE A 44 21.86 -6.69 -17.13
C ILE A 44 21.95 -5.66 -18.25
N SER A 45 22.48 -4.47 -17.97
CA SER A 45 22.77 -3.50 -19.01
C SER A 45 24.19 -2.96 -18.91
N ASP A 46 24.75 -2.66 -20.08
CA ASP A 46 25.86 -1.72 -20.23
C ASP A 46 25.32 -0.39 -20.78
N GLU A 47 26.23 0.50 -21.14
CA GLU A 47 25.88 1.79 -21.70
C GLU A 47 25.04 1.71 -22.99
N LEU A 48 25.20 0.66 -23.81
CA LEU A 48 24.67 0.58 -25.17
C LEU A 48 23.55 -0.47 -25.33
N PHE A 49 23.51 -1.49 -24.48
CA PHE A 49 22.73 -2.71 -24.64
C PHE A 49 22.18 -3.20 -23.30
N ARG A 50 20.98 -3.77 -23.38
CA ARG A 50 20.32 -4.52 -22.31
C ARG A 50 20.21 -6.00 -22.67
N TYR A 51 20.61 -6.84 -21.74
CA TYR A 51 20.67 -8.29 -21.86
C TYR A 51 19.57 -8.91 -21.00
N GLU A 52 18.65 -9.62 -21.65
CA GLU A 52 17.47 -10.24 -21.03
C GLU A 52 17.27 -11.66 -21.57
N LEU A 53 16.57 -12.53 -20.83
CA LEU A 53 16.19 -13.83 -21.39
C LEU A 53 14.96 -13.69 -22.29
N ALA A 54 15.01 -14.33 -23.46
CA ALA A 54 13.96 -14.30 -24.48
C ALA A 54 12.53 -14.57 -23.96
N ASN A 55 12.40 -15.37 -22.91
CA ASN A 55 11.13 -15.92 -22.43
C ASN A 55 10.75 -15.50 -20.98
N LEU A 56 11.45 -14.54 -20.37
CA LEU A 56 11.14 -14.11 -18.99
C LEU A 56 9.74 -13.50 -18.84
N ASN A 57 9.23 -12.82 -19.87
CA ASN A 57 7.94 -12.13 -19.82
C ASN A 57 6.71 -13.07 -19.91
N VAL A 58 6.89 -14.32 -20.34
CA VAL A 58 5.77 -15.28 -20.49
C VAL A 58 5.42 -15.98 -19.16
N GLN A 59 6.35 -16.05 -18.21
CA GLN A 59 6.17 -16.86 -16.99
C GLN A 59 5.37 -16.20 -15.86
N ARG A 60 5.00 -14.91 -15.97
CA ARG A 60 4.42 -14.18 -14.82
C ARG A 60 2.90 -14.02 -14.83
N GLN A 61 2.21 -14.33 -15.93
CA GLN A 61 0.74 -14.33 -15.94
C GLN A 61 0.12 -15.66 -15.48
N ASP A 62 0.88 -16.76 -15.44
CA ASP A 62 0.39 -18.05 -14.93
C ASP A 62 1.44 -18.73 -14.04
N VAL A 63 1.26 -18.61 -12.73
CA VAL A 63 2.06 -19.33 -11.71
C VAL A 63 1.76 -20.85 -11.69
N ARG A 64 1.15 -21.39 -12.75
CA ARG A 64 0.79 -22.81 -12.83
C ARG A 64 1.90 -23.69 -13.38
N ASN A 65 2.95 -23.11 -13.97
CA ASN A 65 4.07 -23.89 -14.52
C ASN A 65 5.41 -23.22 -14.25
N THR A 66 6.07 -23.60 -13.16
CA THR A 66 7.54 -23.57 -13.07
C THR A 66 8.12 -24.63 -13.99
N GLN A 67 7.99 -24.42 -15.31
CA GLN A 67 8.76 -25.20 -16.27
C GLN A 67 10.14 -24.57 -16.40
N THR A 68 11.14 -25.32 -15.96
CA THR A 68 12.56 -25.06 -16.22
C THR A 68 12.75 -24.85 -17.72
N ILE A 69 13.10 -23.64 -18.13
CA ILE A 69 13.35 -23.31 -19.54
C ILE A 69 14.52 -24.16 -20.01
N LYS A 70 14.28 -25.09 -20.94
CA LYS A 70 15.35 -25.77 -21.68
C LYS A 70 16.02 -24.72 -22.57
N ASN A 71 17.28 -24.41 -22.26
CA ASN A 71 18.16 -23.43 -22.92
C ASN A 71 17.71 -21.96 -22.81
N PRO A 72 17.98 -21.28 -21.68
CA PRO A 72 17.78 -19.84 -21.54
C PRO A 72 18.74 -19.08 -22.48
N GLN A 73 18.24 -18.58 -23.61
CA GLN A 73 19.00 -17.73 -24.52
C GLN A 73 18.91 -16.27 -24.07
N VAL A 74 20.07 -15.65 -23.87
CA VAL A 74 20.19 -14.22 -23.56
C VAL A 74 20.09 -13.44 -24.86
N ILE A 75 19.10 -12.56 -24.97
CA ILE A 75 18.91 -11.61 -26.05
C ILE A 75 19.62 -10.31 -25.70
N LYS A 76 20.32 -9.74 -26.69
CA LYS A 76 20.97 -8.44 -26.62
C LYS A 76 20.08 -7.40 -27.32
N ASN A 77 19.52 -6.47 -26.55
CA ASN A 77 18.65 -5.41 -27.03
C ASN A 77 19.38 -4.06 -26.99
N PRO A 78 19.54 -3.33 -28.11
CA PRO A 78 20.16 -2.02 -28.10
C PRO A 78 19.29 -1.00 -27.35
N HIS A 79 19.93 -0.11 -26.60
CA HIS A 79 19.27 1.01 -25.96
C HIS A 79 18.80 2.03 -27.01
N ARG A 80 17.63 2.60 -26.75
CA ARG A 80 17.17 3.79 -27.48
C ARG A 80 17.96 5.01 -27.04
N GLN A 81 18.06 6.02 -27.88
CA GLN A 81 18.87 7.22 -27.63
C GLN A 81 18.48 7.94 -26.32
N ASP A 82 17.19 7.99 -26.00
CA ASP A 82 16.68 8.54 -24.73
C ASP A 82 17.18 7.74 -23.52
N VAL A 83 17.30 6.42 -23.65
CA VAL A 83 17.73 5.54 -22.56
C VAL A 83 19.23 5.66 -22.28
N LEU A 84 20.05 5.93 -23.29
CA LEU A 84 21.51 6.08 -23.16
C LEU A 84 21.88 7.18 -22.13
N GLU A 85 21.30 8.37 -22.27
CA GLU A 85 21.56 9.48 -21.35
C GLU A 85 21.07 9.17 -19.92
N HIS A 86 19.92 8.51 -19.80
CA HIS A 86 19.38 8.11 -18.51
C HIS A 86 20.23 7.02 -17.84
N TRP A 87 20.79 6.10 -18.63
CA TRP A 87 21.64 5.03 -18.13
C TRP A 87 22.91 5.58 -17.49
N ARG A 88 23.62 6.51 -18.17
CA ARG A 88 24.82 7.15 -17.60
C ARG A 88 24.52 7.87 -16.28
N ARG A 89 23.44 8.64 -16.22
CA ARG A 89 22.99 9.31 -14.98
C ARG A 89 22.67 8.32 -13.86
N LYS A 90 22.13 7.13 -14.19
CA LYS A 90 21.87 6.07 -13.21
C LYS A 90 23.18 5.48 -12.68
N ALA A 91 24.14 5.17 -13.55
CA ALA A 91 25.46 4.67 -13.18
C ALA A 91 26.18 5.64 -12.21
N ASP A 92 26.25 6.93 -12.58
CA ASP A 92 26.86 7.98 -11.74
C ASP A 92 26.15 8.11 -10.39
N LYS A 93 24.82 8.04 -10.37
CA LYS A 93 24.03 8.11 -9.14
C LYS A 93 24.31 6.91 -8.22
N LEU A 94 24.47 5.71 -8.77
CA LEU A 94 24.81 4.52 -7.98
C LEU A 94 26.19 4.69 -7.33
N GLU A 95 27.19 5.13 -8.09
CA GLU A 95 28.53 5.42 -7.57
C GLU A 95 28.50 6.49 -6.47
N GLN A 96 27.85 7.63 -6.72
CA GLN A 96 27.73 8.72 -5.76
C GLN A 96 27.02 8.31 -4.48
N ASN A 97 25.97 7.50 -4.58
CA ASN A 97 25.25 6.99 -3.42
C ASN A 97 26.17 6.17 -2.52
N TYR A 98 26.99 5.28 -3.08
CA TYR A 98 27.94 4.49 -2.30
C TYR A 98 29.06 5.34 -1.69
N SER A 99 29.60 6.28 -2.45
CA SER A 99 30.66 7.19 -1.99
C SER A 99 30.17 8.10 -0.85
N LYS A 100 29.02 8.76 -1.03
CA LYS A 100 28.49 9.74 -0.05
C LYS A 100 27.81 9.10 1.15
N ARG A 101 27.07 8.00 0.97
CA ARG A 101 26.26 7.39 2.03
C ARG A 101 26.99 6.30 2.80
N TYR A 102 27.82 5.50 2.11
CA TYR A 102 28.50 4.34 2.70
C TYR A 102 30.01 4.49 2.79
N GLY A 103 30.59 5.62 2.37
CA GLY A 103 32.05 5.81 2.36
C GLY A 103 32.77 4.76 1.52
N THR A 104 32.15 4.29 0.43
CA THR A 104 32.66 3.16 -0.37
C THR A 104 32.99 3.63 -1.78
N ILE A 105 34.20 3.33 -2.23
CA ILE A 105 34.67 3.52 -3.60
C ILE A 105 34.37 2.24 -4.36
N THR A 106 33.33 2.26 -5.19
CA THR A 106 32.92 1.13 -6.05
C THR A 106 33.69 1.05 -7.36
N GLY A 107 34.43 2.11 -7.71
CA GLY A 107 34.90 2.35 -9.07
C GLY A 107 33.76 2.74 -10.02
N THR A 108 34.11 3.01 -11.28
CA THR A 108 33.16 3.35 -12.33
C THR A 108 32.17 2.20 -12.57
N VAL A 109 30.88 2.53 -12.69
CA VAL A 109 29.82 1.55 -12.92
C VAL A 109 29.63 1.37 -14.42
N GLU A 110 30.27 0.35 -14.98
CA GLU A 110 30.13 0.00 -16.41
C GLU A 110 28.95 -0.94 -16.68
N VAL A 111 28.49 -1.64 -15.64
CA VAL A 111 27.47 -2.69 -15.75
C VAL A 111 26.46 -2.56 -14.61
N ILE A 112 25.18 -2.47 -14.97
CA ILE A 112 24.06 -2.37 -14.04
C ILE A 112 23.29 -3.69 -14.05
N ALA A 113 23.09 -4.25 -12.85
CA ALA A 113 22.19 -5.35 -12.60
C ALA A 113 20.78 -4.81 -12.32
N HIS A 114 19.84 -5.23 -13.15
CA HIS A 114 18.42 -4.92 -13.01
C HIS A 114 17.73 -6.06 -12.30
N VAL A 115 17.28 -5.83 -11.08
CA VAL A 115 16.82 -6.88 -10.18
C VAL A 115 15.44 -6.63 -9.64
N LEU A 116 14.80 -7.72 -9.24
CA LEU A 116 13.54 -7.71 -8.54
C LEU A 116 13.76 -8.23 -7.14
N MET A 117 13.53 -7.37 -6.15
CA MET A 117 13.74 -7.71 -4.76
C MET A 117 12.80 -8.83 -4.31
N LEU A 118 13.29 -9.73 -3.46
CA LEU A 118 12.46 -10.72 -2.80
C LEU A 118 11.45 -10.03 -1.87
N LYS A 119 10.15 -10.26 -2.10
CA LYS A 119 9.06 -9.77 -1.23
C LYS A 119 8.79 -10.73 -0.08
N GLY A 120 8.87 -12.03 -0.33
CA GLY A 120 8.65 -13.06 0.67
C GLY A 120 8.35 -14.42 0.05
N LEU A 121 7.55 -15.22 0.75
CA LEU A 121 7.06 -16.50 0.26
C LEU A 121 5.58 -16.42 -0.11
N ARG A 122 5.20 -17.11 -1.18
CA ARG A 122 3.81 -17.30 -1.58
C ARG A 122 3.43 -18.76 -1.53
N ARG A 123 2.25 -19.03 -0.96
CA ARG A 123 1.69 -20.38 -0.95
C ARG A 123 0.87 -20.61 -2.21
N LEU A 124 1.21 -21.66 -2.94
CA LEU A 124 0.47 -22.11 -4.13
C LEU A 124 -0.78 -22.90 -3.75
N SER A 125 -1.69 -23.10 -4.70
CA SER A 125 -2.90 -23.93 -4.53
C SER A 125 -2.58 -25.40 -4.20
N ASN A 126 -1.38 -25.85 -4.59
CA ASN A 126 -0.87 -27.16 -4.24
C ASN A 126 -0.18 -27.22 -2.85
N GLY A 127 -0.20 -26.14 -2.06
CA GLY A 127 0.39 -26.11 -0.72
C GLY A 127 1.92 -25.94 -0.67
N ALA A 128 2.61 -25.84 -1.80
CA ALA A 128 4.03 -25.50 -1.82
C ALA A 128 4.24 -24.01 -1.47
N LEU A 129 5.33 -23.71 -0.77
CA LEU A 129 5.82 -22.36 -0.52
C LEU A 129 6.95 -22.06 -1.50
N VAL A 130 6.77 -21.03 -2.32
CA VAL A 130 7.75 -20.58 -3.30
C VAL A 130 8.11 -19.11 -3.08
N LYS A 131 9.30 -18.70 -3.46
CA LYS A 131 9.75 -17.31 -3.38
C LYS A 131 8.92 -16.42 -4.30
N GLU A 132 8.51 -15.28 -3.77
CA GLU A 132 7.81 -14.23 -4.50
C GLU A 132 8.69 -12.99 -4.58
N TYR A 133 8.99 -12.58 -5.80
CA TYR A 133 9.78 -11.39 -6.10
C TYR A 133 8.87 -10.23 -6.51
N ALA A 134 9.43 -9.02 -6.50
CA ALA A 134 8.75 -7.83 -6.97
C ALA A 134 8.23 -7.96 -8.42
N ASN A 135 7.24 -7.13 -8.75
CA ASN A 135 6.63 -7.12 -10.08
C ASN A 135 7.60 -6.48 -11.09
N ALA A 136 7.44 -6.77 -12.38
CA ALA A 136 8.36 -6.27 -13.42
C ALA A 136 8.41 -4.73 -13.52
N ASN A 137 7.38 -4.02 -13.03
CA ASN A 137 7.35 -2.55 -12.96
C ASN A 137 8.06 -1.97 -11.73
N GLU A 138 8.51 -2.80 -10.79
CA GLU A 138 9.21 -2.45 -9.55
C GLU A 138 10.70 -2.86 -9.62
N GLU A 139 11.28 -2.82 -10.82
CA GLU A 139 12.69 -3.11 -11.05
C GLU A 139 13.60 -2.11 -10.31
N MET A 140 14.67 -2.64 -9.69
CA MET A 140 15.70 -1.84 -9.02
C MET A 140 17.06 -2.05 -9.68
N ASP A 141 17.84 -0.98 -9.67
CA ASP A 141 19.15 -0.93 -10.31
C ASP A 141 20.26 -1.01 -9.25
N TYR A 142 21.22 -1.92 -9.44
CA TYR A 142 22.41 -2.06 -8.61
C TYR A 142 23.66 -2.17 -9.50
N ALA A 143 24.79 -1.63 -9.04
CA ALA A 143 26.07 -1.84 -9.71
C ALA A 143 26.50 -3.30 -9.55
N ILE A 144 26.88 -4.00 -10.62
CA ILE A 144 27.19 -5.44 -10.57
C ILE A 144 28.34 -5.74 -9.59
N GLN A 145 29.33 -4.84 -9.49
CA GLN A 145 30.46 -4.97 -8.58
C GLN A 145 30.07 -4.90 -7.09
N THR A 146 28.84 -4.49 -6.77
CA THR A 146 28.29 -4.45 -5.40
C THR A 146 27.43 -5.66 -5.06
N THR A 147 27.32 -6.62 -5.99
CA THR A 147 26.48 -7.82 -5.84
C THR A 147 27.31 -9.02 -5.42
N VAL A 148 26.65 -9.96 -4.73
CA VAL A 148 27.25 -11.20 -4.24
C VAL A 148 26.45 -12.38 -4.77
N ASN A 149 27.13 -13.40 -5.30
CA ASN A 149 26.46 -14.55 -5.95
C ASN A 149 25.75 -15.48 -4.93
N SER A 150 26.34 -15.67 -3.75
CA SER A 150 25.82 -16.56 -2.71
C SER A 150 26.32 -16.12 -1.34
N VAL A 151 25.55 -16.41 -0.30
CA VAL A 151 25.91 -16.21 1.10
C VAL A 151 25.99 -17.54 1.82
N GLU A 152 26.84 -17.67 2.83
CA GLU A 152 26.96 -18.91 3.62
C GLU A 152 25.73 -19.14 4.51
N CYS A 153 25.15 -18.06 5.04
CA CYS A 153 23.99 -18.10 5.93
C CYS A 153 22.81 -17.41 5.24
N GLU A 154 21.91 -18.21 4.67
CA GLU A 154 20.66 -17.72 4.09
C GLU A 154 19.60 -17.51 5.17
N ASP A 155 18.66 -16.61 4.92
CA ASP A 155 17.59 -16.31 5.87
C ASP A 155 16.53 -17.43 5.84
N PRO A 156 16.35 -18.18 6.95
CA PRO A 156 15.44 -19.32 7.01
C PRO A 156 13.97 -18.94 6.84
N ARG A 157 13.61 -17.64 6.98
CA ARG A 157 12.25 -17.16 6.76
C ARG A 157 11.82 -17.26 5.29
N PHE A 158 12.77 -17.35 4.36
CA PHE A 158 12.53 -17.40 2.92
C PHE A 158 12.85 -18.76 2.29
N GLU A 159 12.97 -19.81 3.11
CA GLU A 159 13.20 -21.16 2.61
C GLU A 159 11.93 -21.70 1.91
N GLU A 160 12.10 -22.16 0.67
CA GLU A 160 11.02 -22.78 -0.09
C GLU A 160 10.67 -24.16 0.48
N LYS A 161 9.38 -24.51 0.47
CA LYS A 161 8.91 -25.81 0.99
C LYS A 161 8.05 -26.50 -0.06
N PRO A 162 8.29 -27.80 -0.35
CA PRO A 162 7.46 -28.54 -1.27
C PRO A 162 6.04 -28.73 -0.72
N ALA A 163 5.13 -29.15 -1.60
CA ALA A 163 3.75 -29.45 -1.23
C ALA A 163 3.67 -30.58 -0.20
N THR A 164 3.21 -30.26 1.01
CA THR A 164 2.93 -31.24 2.06
C THR A 164 1.69 -32.08 1.73
N GLN A 165 1.61 -33.28 2.30
CA GLN A 165 0.41 -34.11 2.19
C GLN A 165 -0.78 -33.46 2.91
N ILE A 166 -1.99 -33.62 2.36
CA ILE A 166 -3.23 -33.04 2.92
C ILE A 166 -3.47 -33.49 4.37
N ALA A 167 -3.10 -34.74 4.70
CA ALA A 167 -3.20 -35.32 6.04
C ALA A 167 -2.43 -34.52 7.11
N GLU A 168 -1.22 -34.12 6.75
CA GLU A 168 -0.28 -33.41 7.62
C GLU A 168 -0.53 -31.90 7.62
N GLU A 169 -0.92 -31.32 6.48
CA GLU A 169 -1.23 -29.89 6.38
C GLU A 169 -2.53 -29.53 7.16
N PHE A 170 -3.54 -30.41 7.07
CA PHE A 170 -4.88 -30.23 7.66
C PHE A 170 -5.27 -31.43 8.55
N PRO A 171 -4.66 -31.58 9.74
CA PRO A 171 -5.09 -32.58 10.70
C PRO A 171 -6.54 -32.33 11.17
N ILE A 172 -7.18 -33.36 11.73
CA ILE A 172 -8.52 -33.24 12.30
C ILE A 172 -8.51 -32.13 13.38
N HIS A 173 -9.59 -31.36 13.45
CA HIS A 173 -9.76 -30.19 14.32
C HIS A 173 -8.94 -28.94 13.93
N THR A 174 -8.26 -28.94 12.79
CA THR A 174 -7.65 -27.71 12.26
C THR A 174 -8.73 -26.65 11.99
N GLN A 175 -8.50 -25.43 12.49
CA GLN A 175 -9.30 -24.25 12.19
C GLN A 175 -9.00 -23.76 10.77
N VAL A 176 -10.05 -23.52 10.00
CA VAL A 176 -9.95 -23.09 8.60
C VAL A 176 -11.06 -22.09 8.27
N PHE A 177 -10.81 -21.27 7.25
CA PHE A 177 -11.83 -20.48 6.57
C PHE A 177 -12.15 -21.12 5.22
N PHE A 178 -13.44 -21.17 4.87
CA PHE A 178 -13.88 -21.70 3.59
C PHE A 178 -13.80 -20.63 2.50
N LEU A 179 -13.18 -20.95 1.36
CA LEU A 179 -13.04 -20.05 0.21
C LEU A 179 -13.98 -20.43 -0.96
N GLY A 180 -14.90 -21.37 -0.73
CA GLY A 180 -15.90 -21.77 -1.72
C GLY A 180 -17.20 -20.96 -1.60
N SER A 181 -17.95 -20.89 -2.70
CA SER A 181 -19.32 -20.38 -2.71
C SER A 181 -20.30 -21.48 -2.24
N PRO A 182 -21.40 -21.14 -1.53
CA PRO A 182 -21.82 -19.81 -1.09
C PRO A 182 -21.19 -19.34 0.23
N TYR A 183 -20.48 -20.20 0.97
CA TYR A 183 -20.05 -19.93 2.34
C TYR A 183 -18.67 -19.26 2.45
N TYR A 184 -18.34 -18.37 1.53
CA TYR A 184 -17.02 -17.75 1.45
C TYR A 184 -16.69 -16.95 2.72
N GLY A 185 -15.50 -17.15 3.27
CA GLY A 185 -15.02 -16.55 4.51
C GLY A 185 -15.67 -17.09 5.79
N CYS A 186 -16.50 -18.14 5.72
CA CYS A 186 -17.06 -18.76 6.93
C CYS A 186 -15.98 -19.56 7.67
N PRO A 187 -15.86 -19.41 9.01
CA PRO A 187 -14.95 -20.21 9.81
C PRO A 187 -15.48 -21.64 9.94
N GLY A 188 -14.57 -22.60 10.06
CA GLY A 188 -14.90 -24.01 10.20
C GLY A 188 -13.76 -24.85 10.77
N LEU A 189 -14.07 -26.13 10.97
CA LEU A 189 -13.16 -27.12 11.53
C LEU A 189 -13.10 -28.36 10.64
N VAL A 190 -11.90 -28.88 10.42
CA VAL A 190 -11.71 -30.15 9.72
C VAL A 190 -12.26 -31.30 10.58
N VAL A 191 -13.23 -32.06 10.07
CA VAL A 191 -13.86 -33.20 10.76
C VAL A 191 -13.27 -34.52 10.30
N LYS A 192 -13.00 -34.65 9.01
CA LYS A 192 -12.46 -35.88 8.43
C LYS A 192 -11.45 -35.55 7.36
N ASN A 193 -10.35 -36.28 7.36
CA ASN A 193 -9.34 -36.21 6.33
C ASN A 193 -9.33 -37.51 5.52
N ALA A 194 -9.46 -37.42 4.20
CA ALA A 194 -9.26 -38.53 3.28
C ALA A 194 -8.12 -38.15 2.32
N LYS A 195 -7.49 -39.14 1.67
CA LYS A 195 -6.27 -38.97 0.85
C LYS A 195 -6.31 -37.80 -0.15
N ARG A 196 -7.48 -37.43 -0.69
CA ARG A 196 -7.63 -36.32 -1.65
C ARG A 196 -8.57 -35.21 -1.20
N ASN A 197 -9.46 -35.48 -0.25
CA ASN A 197 -10.56 -34.58 0.08
C ASN A 197 -10.77 -34.52 1.60
N LEU A 198 -11.26 -33.38 2.05
CA LEU A 198 -11.58 -33.09 3.44
C LEU A 198 -13.11 -33.06 3.64
N ALA A 199 -13.54 -33.26 4.87
CA ALA A 199 -14.86 -32.87 5.32
C ALA A 199 -14.71 -31.79 6.39
N VAL A 200 -15.42 -30.67 6.23
CA VAL A 200 -15.29 -29.49 7.08
C VAL A 200 -16.64 -29.14 7.66
N LYS A 201 -16.67 -28.86 8.97
CA LYS A 201 -17.84 -28.36 9.69
C LYS A 201 -17.73 -26.84 9.78
N LEU A 202 -18.53 -26.16 8.97
CA LEU A 202 -18.62 -24.70 8.90
C LEU A 202 -19.61 -24.16 9.93
N ILE A 203 -19.36 -22.94 10.38
CA ILE A 203 -20.31 -22.12 11.12
C ILE A 203 -20.84 -21.08 10.13
N ILE A 204 -22.12 -21.19 9.80
CA ILE A 204 -22.80 -20.33 8.81
C ILE A 204 -23.85 -19.47 9.51
N ASP A 205 -24.03 -18.24 9.05
CA ASP A 205 -25.19 -17.42 9.42
C ASP A 205 -26.35 -17.76 8.47
N ILE A 206 -27.44 -18.33 8.99
CA ILE A 206 -28.58 -18.74 8.15
C ILE A 206 -29.19 -17.54 7.44
N ASN A 207 -29.26 -16.40 8.13
CA ASN A 207 -29.95 -15.22 7.62
C ASN A 207 -29.18 -14.56 6.47
N ASN A 208 -27.87 -14.80 6.36
CA ASN A 208 -26.99 -14.27 5.30
C ASN A 208 -26.10 -15.37 4.72
N SER A 209 -26.73 -16.48 4.34
CA SER A 209 -26.03 -17.70 3.91
C SER A 209 -25.29 -17.58 2.57
N SER A 210 -25.64 -16.59 1.74
CA SER A 210 -25.19 -16.49 0.34
C SER A 210 -24.26 -15.32 0.04
N MET A 211 -24.47 -14.16 0.67
CA MET A 211 -23.65 -12.96 0.46
C MET A 211 -23.63 -12.09 1.73
N GLU A 212 -22.47 -11.50 2.02
CA GLU A 212 -22.38 -10.43 3.02
C GLU A 212 -23.15 -9.18 2.55
N PRO A 213 -23.73 -8.41 3.49
CA PRO A 213 -24.43 -7.19 3.14
C PRO A 213 -23.46 -6.12 2.61
N ASP A 214 -23.94 -5.30 1.68
CA ASP A 214 -23.16 -4.27 0.99
C ASP A 214 -23.36 -2.86 1.56
N PHE A 215 -23.85 -2.74 2.81
CA PHE A 215 -24.15 -1.44 3.43
C PHE A 215 -22.92 -0.53 3.46
N GLY A 216 -21.72 -1.09 3.68
CA GLY A 216 -20.46 -0.34 3.69
C GLY A 216 -20.20 0.33 2.35
N LYS A 217 -20.29 -0.41 1.24
CA LYS A 217 -20.15 0.12 -0.12
C LYS A 217 -21.19 1.17 -0.45
N LYS A 218 -22.46 0.92 -0.10
CA LYS A 218 -23.55 1.88 -0.33
C LYS A 218 -23.28 3.21 0.36
N ILE A 219 -22.84 3.16 1.62
CA ILE A 219 -22.48 4.36 2.39
C ILE A 219 -21.25 5.04 1.77
N ALA A 220 -20.19 4.30 1.47
CA ALA A 220 -18.98 4.85 0.85
C ALA A 220 -19.29 5.58 -0.47
N ASN A 221 -20.08 4.97 -1.36
CA ASN A 221 -20.47 5.56 -2.64
C ASN A 221 -21.38 6.79 -2.47
N ASP A 222 -22.32 6.75 -1.53
CA ASP A 222 -23.17 7.90 -1.20
C ASP A 222 -22.32 9.10 -0.75
N PHE A 223 -21.33 8.88 0.12
CA PHE A 223 -20.42 9.94 0.55
C PHE A 223 -19.51 10.46 -0.57
N ASP A 224 -18.92 9.58 -1.38
CA ASP A 224 -18.08 10.00 -2.51
C ASP A 224 -18.88 10.86 -3.50
N SER A 225 -20.15 10.53 -3.72
CA SER A 225 -21.06 11.30 -4.59
C SER A 225 -21.42 12.69 -4.02
N ARG A 226 -21.45 12.85 -2.69
CA ARG A 226 -21.77 14.12 -2.03
C ARG A 226 -20.61 15.10 -2.06
N VAL A 227 -19.37 14.63 -1.90
CA VAL A 227 -18.21 15.50 -1.76
C VAL A 227 -17.67 15.91 -3.14
N LYS A 228 -18.11 17.09 -3.60
CA LYS A 228 -17.59 17.70 -4.81
C LYS A 228 -16.25 18.37 -4.54
N TYR A 229 -15.27 18.08 -5.39
CA TYR A 229 -13.99 18.75 -5.42
C TYR A 229 -13.89 19.61 -6.67
N TYR A 230 -13.26 20.78 -6.51
CA TYR A 230 -13.08 21.74 -7.58
C TYR A 230 -11.59 21.95 -7.85
N PRO A 231 -11.16 21.96 -9.13
CA PRO A 231 -9.79 22.24 -9.49
C PRO A 231 -9.30 23.60 -9.00
N SER A 232 -8.00 23.69 -8.71
CA SER A 232 -7.34 24.91 -8.23
C SER A 232 -7.67 26.18 -9.05
N PHE A 233 -7.71 26.11 -10.37
CA PHE A 233 -8.02 27.25 -11.24
C PHE A 233 -9.46 27.77 -11.04
N GLN A 234 -10.42 26.86 -10.80
CA GLN A 234 -11.81 27.22 -10.57
C GLN A 234 -11.98 27.87 -9.20
N VAL A 235 -11.30 27.34 -8.19
CA VAL A 235 -11.30 27.88 -6.82
C VAL A 235 -10.66 29.26 -6.79
N ALA A 236 -9.52 29.43 -7.46
CA ALA A 236 -8.83 30.72 -7.60
C ALA A 236 -9.77 31.78 -8.23
N LYS A 237 -10.50 31.41 -9.29
CA LYS A 237 -11.50 32.28 -9.92
C LYS A 237 -12.68 32.61 -9.00
N ARG A 238 -13.22 31.64 -8.26
CA ARG A 238 -14.33 31.84 -7.31
C ARG A 238 -13.97 32.80 -6.18
N LEU A 239 -12.74 32.70 -5.69
CA LEU A 239 -12.25 33.52 -4.60
C LEU A 239 -11.56 34.80 -5.07
N SER A 240 -11.53 35.09 -6.37
CA SER A 240 -10.83 36.23 -6.98
C SER A 240 -9.41 36.39 -6.44
N MET A 241 -8.61 35.34 -6.57
CA MET A 241 -7.19 35.28 -6.19
C MET A 241 -6.38 34.59 -7.28
N SER A 242 -5.07 34.83 -7.35
CA SER A 242 -4.18 34.14 -8.28
C SER A 242 -3.97 32.69 -7.84
N GLY A 243 -3.67 31.81 -8.81
CA GLY A 243 -3.37 30.41 -8.52
C GLY A 243 -2.14 30.23 -7.62
N LEU A 244 -1.17 31.15 -7.69
CA LEU A 244 0.04 31.13 -6.86
C LEU A 244 -0.29 31.50 -5.41
N THR A 245 -1.08 32.55 -5.18
CA THR A 245 -1.55 32.94 -3.85
C THR A 245 -2.39 31.84 -3.21
N LEU A 246 -3.34 31.25 -3.94
CA LEU A 246 -4.09 30.08 -3.48
C LEU A 246 -3.14 28.94 -3.09
N SER A 247 -2.11 28.68 -3.91
CA SER A 247 -1.12 27.63 -3.65
C SER A 247 -0.32 27.87 -2.37
N LYS A 248 0.11 29.12 -2.11
CA LYS A 248 0.86 29.51 -0.91
C LYS A 248 -0.01 29.44 0.34
N LEU A 249 -1.23 29.97 0.30
CA LEU A 249 -2.18 29.97 1.42
C LEU A 249 -2.57 28.55 1.86
N THR A 250 -2.72 27.63 0.90
CA THR A 250 -3.11 26.25 1.17
C THR A 250 -1.93 25.36 1.55
N ALA A 251 -0.69 25.79 1.30
CA ALA A 251 0.53 25.09 1.71
C ALA A 251 1.03 25.58 3.09
N SER A 252 2.26 25.23 3.47
CA SER A 252 2.95 25.85 4.61
C SER A 252 3.57 27.17 4.17
N LEU A 253 3.10 28.28 4.75
CA LEU A 253 3.51 29.64 4.42
C LEU A 253 4.26 30.24 5.60
N TYR A 254 5.59 30.25 5.54
CA TYR A 254 6.43 30.79 6.61
C TYR A 254 6.71 32.27 6.39
N VAL A 255 6.49 33.07 7.44
CA VAL A 255 6.82 34.49 7.51
C VAL A 255 7.82 34.71 8.65
N ILE A 256 8.88 35.48 8.37
CA ILE A 256 9.94 35.81 9.32
C ILE A 256 9.64 37.18 9.94
N CYS A 257 9.49 37.25 11.25
CA CYS A 257 9.44 38.52 11.97
C CYS A 257 10.88 38.98 12.28
N LYS A 258 11.41 39.96 11.54
CA LYS A 258 12.82 40.38 11.69
C LYS A 258 13.13 40.96 13.07
N SER A 259 12.15 41.58 13.72
CA SER A 259 12.29 42.15 15.07
C SER A 259 12.44 41.11 16.17
N THR A 260 11.89 39.89 16.01
CA THR A 260 11.93 38.82 17.01
C THR A 260 12.72 37.58 16.56
N ASP A 261 13.20 37.58 15.31
CA ASP A 261 13.80 36.45 14.59
C ASP A 261 12.94 35.17 14.64
N GLN A 262 11.61 35.31 14.79
CA GLN A 262 10.68 34.19 14.83
C GLN A 262 10.13 33.85 13.46
N ARG A 263 10.06 32.55 13.16
CA ARG A 263 9.39 32.00 11.98
C ARG A 263 7.99 31.55 12.33
N VAL A 264 6.99 32.18 11.74
CA VAL A 264 5.57 31.87 11.97
C VAL A 264 4.97 31.26 10.71
N ASN A 265 4.26 30.14 10.84
CA ASN A 265 3.50 29.55 9.74
C ASN A 265 2.09 30.15 9.70
N LEU A 266 1.76 30.84 8.61
CA LEU A 266 0.46 31.46 8.32
C LEU A 266 -0.32 30.69 7.24
N GLY A 267 0.14 29.52 6.82
CA GLY A 267 -0.56 28.69 5.86
C GLY A 267 -1.67 27.85 6.52
N LEU A 268 -2.74 27.57 5.77
CA LEU A 268 -3.80 26.63 6.18
C LEU A 268 -3.31 25.17 6.19
N ASN A 269 -2.15 24.87 5.62
CA ASN A 269 -1.52 23.55 5.66
C ASN A 269 -2.43 22.41 5.14
N LEU A 270 -3.23 22.70 4.11
CA LEU A 270 -4.16 21.76 3.48
C LEU A 270 -3.48 20.85 2.46
N LYS A 271 -2.29 21.22 1.96
CA LYS A 271 -1.52 20.42 1.00
C LYS A 271 -0.03 20.46 1.27
N PHE A 272 0.67 19.36 0.96
CA PHE A 272 2.11 19.24 1.11
C PHE A 272 2.73 18.53 -0.09
N GLU A 273 3.16 19.30 -1.09
CA GLU A 273 3.74 18.77 -2.33
C GLU A 273 5.03 17.98 -2.07
N ALA A 274 5.99 18.57 -1.35
CA ALA A 274 7.27 17.94 -1.05
C ALA A 274 7.15 16.65 -0.23
N LYS A 275 6.17 16.58 0.68
CA LYS A 275 5.91 15.41 1.51
C LYS A 275 4.95 14.41 0.87
N LYS A 276 4.36 14.75 -0.28
CA LYS A 276 3.27 13.97 -0.92
C LYS A 276 2.13 13.66 0.06
N GLN A 277 1.66 14.68 0.77
CA GLN A 277 0.53 14.57 1.71
C GLN A 277 -0.61 15.53 1.37
N LYS A 278 -1.83 15.11 1.70
CA LYS A 278 -3.09 15.86 1.59
C LYS A 278 -3.81 15.89 2.94
N VAL A 279 -4.78 16.78 3.09
CA VAL A 279 -5.67 16.81 4.26
C VAL A 279 -7.03 16.24 3.87
N LEU A 280 -7.46 15.20 4.58
CA LEU A 280 -8.69 14.48 4.29
C LEU A 280 -9.92 15.37 4.38
N GLY A 281 -10.84 15.21 3.43
CA GLY A 281 -12.07 16.00 3.35
C GLY A 281 -11.88 17.45 2.91
N TYR A 282 -10.63 17.93 2.75
CA TYR A 282 -10.32 19.29 2.33
C TYR A 282 -9.64 19.33 0.96
N THR A 283 -8.62 18.49 0.72
CA THR A 283 -7.86 18.50 -0.53
C THR A 283 -7.65 17.10 -1.08
N ARG A 284 -7.54 17.03 -2.42
CA ARG A 284 -7.06 15.84 -3.13
C ARG A 284 -6.19 16.24 -4.31
N LYS A 285 -5.42 15.30 -4.83
CA LYS A 285 -4.60 15.50 -6.02
C LYS A 285 -5.05 14.53 -7.10
N SER A 286 -5.57 15.09 -8.18
CA SER A 286 -5.89 14.36 -9.40
C SER A 286 -4.68 14.34 -10.33
N ARG A 287 -4.62 13.35 -11.22
CA ARG A 287 -3.55 13.23 -12.23
C ARG A 287 -3.68 14.32 -13.30
N ASP A 288 -4.91 14.69 -13.66
CA ASP A 288 -5.18 15.57 -14.81
C ASP A 288 -5.31 17.04 -14.40
N SER A 289 -6.04 17.33 -13.32
CA SER A 289 -6.37 18.70 -12.86
C SER A 289 -5.43 19.22 -11.76
N GLY A 290 -4.51 18.37 -11.27
CA GLY A 290 -3.61 18.70 -10.17
C GLY A 290 -4.33 18.77 -8.81
N TRP A 291 -4.10 19.84 -8.04
CA TRP A 291 -4.73 20.02 -6.73
C TRP A 291 -6.18 20.46 -6.84
N GLU A 292 -7.05 19.76 -6.11
CA GLU A 292 -8.48 20.03 -6.01
C GLU A 292 -8.90 20.23 -4.55
N TYR A 293 -9.93 21.06 -4.35
CA TYR A 293 -10.39 21.49 -3.03
C TYR A 293 -11.88 21.18 -2.86
N SER A 294 -12.25 20.69 -1.69
CA SER A 294 -13.65 20.48 -1.33
C SER A 294 -14.35 21.80 -1.01
N GLU A 295 -15.68 21.79 -0.93
CA GLU A 295 -16.46 22.96 -0.50
C GLU A 295 -16.04 23.47 0.90
N LYS A 296 -15.69 22.56 1.83
CA LYS A 296 -15.21 22.93 3.17
C LYS A 296 -13.90 23.74 3.11
N ALA A 297 -12.97 23.34 2.23
CA ALA A 297 -11.73 24.07 2.03
C ALA A 297 -11.97 25.47 1.43
N ILE A 298 -12.92 25.57 0.49
CA ILE A 298 -13.30 26.85 -0.13
C ILE A 298 -13.90 27.79 0.92
N GLN A 299 -14.75 27.28 1.80
CA GLN A 299 -15.35 28.07 2.89
C GLN A 299 -14.29 28.63 3.83
N ILE A 300 -13.31 27.82 4.26
CA ILE A 300 -12.22 28.31 5.13
C ILE A 300 -11.35 29.33 4.40
N LEU A 301 -11.06 29.13 3.12
CA LEU A 301 -10.31 30.09 2.32
C LEU A 301 -11.06 31.42 2.15
N ALA A 302 -12.38 31.38 1.97
CA ALA A 302 -13.23 32.57 1.91
C ALA A 302 -13.20 33.33 3.24
N GLN A 303 -13.33 32.63 4.37
CA GLN A 303 -13.21 33.22 5.71
C GLN A 303 -11.83 33.83 5.97
N TYR A 304 -10.75 33.17 5.51
CA TYR A 304 -9.41 33.74 5.60
C TYR A 304 -9.35 35.07 4.84
N LYS A 305 -9.82 35.07 3.59
CA LYS A 305 -9.82 36.28 2.75
C LYS A 305 -10.65 37.42 3.34
N GLU A 306 -11.80 37.12 3.94
CA GLU A 306 -12.67 38.10 4.57
C GLU A 306 -12.06 38.71 5.83
N LYS A 307 -11.41 37.89 6.68
CA LYS A 307 -10.82 38.38 7.95
C LYS A 307 -9.51 39.12 7.78
N PHE A 308 -8.70 38.77 6.79
CA PHE A 308 -7.36 39.33 6.61
C PHE A 308 -7.10 39.84 5.18
N PRO A 309 -7.94 40.75 4.65
CA PRO A 309 -7.86 41.18 3.25
C PRO A 309 -6.53 41.88 2.91
N GLU A 310 -6.00 42.70 3.82
CA GLU A 310 -4.70 43.38 3.67
C GLU A 310 -3.56 42.38 3.44
N PHE A 311 -3.52 41.29 4.22
CA PHE A 311 -2.51 40.23 4.07
C PHE A 311 -2.63 39.54 2.72
N ILE A 312 -3.86 39.20 2.30
CA ILE A 312 -4.10 38.52 1.02
C ILE A 312 -3.70 39.43 -0.14
N GLN A 313 -4.00 40.73 -0.08
CA GLN A 313 -3.62 41.67 -1.11
C GLN A 313 -2.09 41.80 -1.23
N ALA A 314 -1.40 41.97 -0.11
CA ALA A 314 0.07 42.04 -0.11
C ALA A 314 0.70 40.72 -0.60
N LEU A 315 0.10 39.57 -0.26
CA LEU A 315 0.52 38.27 -0.78
C LEU A 315 0.27 38.15 -2.29
N GLU A 316 -0.81 38.72 -2.82
CA GLU A 316 -1.06 38.77 -4.28
C GLU A 316 -0.04 39.64 -5.02
N GLU A 317 0.51 40.67 -4.41
CA GLU A 317 1.57 41.47 -5.04
C GLU A 317 2.92 40.74 -5.02
N LYS A 318 3.21 40.01 -3.94
CA LYS A 318 4.50 39.33 -3.68
C LYS A 318 4.47 37.81 -3.84
N HIS A 319 3.47 37.24 -4.51
CA HIS A 319 3.26 35.79 -4.58
C HIS A 319 4.42 35.00 -5.23
N LYS A 320 5.33 35.67 -5.95
CA LYS A 320 6.52 35.08 -6.59
C LYS A 320 7.70 34.88 -5.64
N ASP A 321 7.69 35.54 -4.48
CA ASP A 321 8.80 35.46 -3.53
C ASP A 321 8.82 34.09 -2.83
N GLU A 322 10.01 33.63 -2.46
CA GLU A 322 10.19 32.39 -1.71
C GLU A 322 10.26 32.61 -0.20
N ILE A 323 10.75 33.78 0.22
CA ILE A 323 10.96 34.15 1.61
C ILE A 323 10.17 35.41 1.89
N TYR A 324 9.33 35.36 2.92
CA TYR A 324 8.52 36.50 3.33
C TYR A 324 8.95 37.01 4.70
N SER A 325 9.02 38.32 4.84
CA SER A 325 9.17 38.99 6.13
C SER A 325 7.86 39.64 6.56
N ALA A 326 7.65 39.83 7.87
CA ALA A 326 6.41 40.42 8.38
C ALA A 326 6.22 41.85 7.84
N GLU A 327 7.32 42.57 7.65
CA GLU A 327 7.39 43.92 7.08
C GLU A 327 7.02 43.95 5.58
N ASP A 328 6.94 42.79 4.91
CA ASP A 328 6.49 42.72 3.53
C ASP A 328 4.98 42.88 3.39
N PHE A 329 4.23 42.61 4.45
CA PHE A 329 2.76 42.63 4.47
C PHE A 329 2.19 43.82 5.24
N TYR A 330 2.92 44.34 6.22
CA TYR A 330 2.44 45.35 7.16
C TYR A 330 3.55 46.34 7.53
N PRO A 331 3.20 47.57 7.95
CA PRO A 331 4.16 48.51 8.52
C PRO A 331 4.90 47.91 9.73
N LYS A 332 6.17 48.32 9.93
CA LYS A 332 7.07 47.74 10.95
C LYS A 332 6.48 47.75 12.36
N GLU A 333 5.72 48.78 12.69
CA GLU A 333 5.12 49.01 13.99
C GLU A 333 4.00 47.99 14.31
N GLU A 334 3.27 47.55 13.30
CA GLU A 334 2.08 46.68 13.45
C GLU A 334 2.29 45.25 12.97
N ALA A 335 3.36 44.99 12.20
CA ALA A 335 3.58 43.73 11.51
C ALA A 335 3.55 42.51 12.43
N VAL A 336 4.23 42.57 13.57
CA VAL A 336 4.26 41.46 14.54
C VAL A 336 2.87 41.20 15.10
N SER A 337 2.14 42.24 15.51
CA SER A 337 0.79 42.11 16.09
C SER A 337 -0.20 41.48 15.09
N LYS A 338 -0.20 41.96 13.84
CA LYS A 338 -1.07 41.43 12.78
C LYS A 338 -0.75 39.98 12.41
N VAL A 339 0.54 39.62 12.31
CA VAL A 339 0.99 38.22 12.09
C VAL A 339 0.53 37.31 13.23
N HIS A 340 0.62 37.77 14.49
CA HIS A 340 0.11 37.02 15.63
C HIS A 340 -1.42 36.87 15.63
N ALA A 341 -2.17 37.89 15.18
CA ALA A 341 -3.62 37.80 15.04
C ALA A 341 -4.04 36.72 14.02
N ILE A 342 -3.34 36.63 12.88
CA ILE A 342 -3.53 35.56 11.89
C ILE A 342 -3.23 34.20 12.51
N LYS A 343 -2.09 34.07 13.20
CA LYS A 343 -1.68 32.83 13.87
C LYS A 343 -2.73 32.35 14.88
N GLU A 344 -3.29 33.27 15.67
CA GLU A 344 -4.30 32.95 16.68
C GLU A 344 -5.62 32.56 16.03
N TRP A 345 -6.04 33.24 14.96
CA TRP A 345 -7.22 32.82 14.20
C TRP A 345 -7.03 31.42 13.59
N LEU A 346 -5.88 31.11 13.00
CA LEU A 346 -5.59 29.77 12.47
C LEU A 346 -5.67 28.68 13.56
N ARG A 347 -5.40 29.02 14.82
CA ARG A 347 -5.59 28.12 15.96
C ARG A 347 -7.07 27.83 16.25
N THR A 348 -7.96 28.79 16.00
CA THR A 348 -9.42 28.64 16.15
C THR A 348 -10.08 27.82 15.04
N VAL A 349 -9.47 27.78 13.85
CA VAL A 349 -10.01 27.08 12.66
C VAL A 349 -9.75 25.57 12.70
N GLU A 350 -9.35 25.02 13.85
CA GLU A 350 -9.01 23.59 14.03
C GLU A 350 -7.94 23.08 13.04
N VAL A 351 -7.06 23.97 12.54
CA VAL A 351 -5.99 23.61 11.58
C VAL A 351 -5.01 22.57 12.15
N ARG A 352 -4.95 22.43 13.48
CA ARG A 352 -4.13 21.40 14.15
C ARG A 352 -4.75 20.01 14.11
N ASP A 353 -6.07 19.91 14.01
CA ASP A 353 -6.80 18.64 14.02
C ASP A 353 -6.99 18.05 12.61
N PHE A 354 -6.44 18.73 11.59
CA PHE A 354 -6.37 18.24 10.23
C PHE A 354 -5.56 16.95 10.13
N GLU A 355 -6.24 15.88 9.75
CA GLU A 355 -5.63 14.60 9.47
C GLU A 355 -4.87 14.64 8.14
N LYS A 356 -3.55 14.52 8.23
CA LYS A 356 -2.63 14.56 7.09
C LYS A 356 -2.32 13.14 6.67
N VAL A 357 -2.69 12.79 5.44
CA VAL A 357 -2.47 11.45 4.89
C VAL A 357 -1.65 11.50 3.61
N SER A 358 -1.07 10.36 3.23
CA SER A 358 -0.43 10.21 1.92
C SER A 358 -1.40 10.54 0.78
N LEU A 359 -0.88 11.02 -0.35
CA LEU A 359 -1.71 11.28 -1.55
C LEU A 359 -2.51 10.05 -2.00
N ASP A 360 -1.91 8.87 -1.88
CA ASP A 360 -2.48 7.58 -2.28
C ASP A 360 -3.41 6.97 -1.22
N ALA A 361 -3.54 7.60 -0.05
CA ALA A 361 -4.44 7.12 0.99
C ALA A 361 -5.90 7.45 0.65
N GLU A 362 -6.77 6.46 0.82
CA GLU A 362 -8.21 6.58 0.67
C GLU A 362 -8.84 6.37 2.04
N GLN A 363 -9.71 7.26 2.50
CA GLN A 363 -10.35 7.13 3.81
C GLN A 363 -11.76 7.75 3.81
N LEU A 364 -12.65 7.15 4.60
CA LEU A 364 -13.98 7.67 4.88
C LEU A 364 -13.95 8.71 6.00
N ASP A 365 -14.90 9.65 5.95
CA ASP A 365 -15.07 10.64 7.01
C ASP A 365 -15.77 10.08 8.25
N LYS A 366 -15.71 10.83 9.34
CA LYS A 366 -16.30 10.45 10.64
C LYS A 366 -17.81 10.19 10.54
N GLU A 367 -18.53 10.95 9.70
CA GLU A 367 -19.97 10.78 9.53
C GLU A 367 -20.31 9.47 8.81
N ALA A 368 -19.57 9.11 7.75
CA ALA A 368 -19.72 7.83 7.05
C ALA A 368 -19.42 6.65 7.98
N ILE A 369 -18.34 6.75 8.75
CA ILE A 369 -17.94 5.70 9.70
C ILE A 369 -19.03 5.50 10.76
N ALA A 370 -19.61 6.56 11.31
CA ALA A 370 -20.71 6.45 12.27
C ALA A 370 -21.94 5.73 11.68
N LYS A 371 -22.30 6.01 10.42
CA LYS A 371 -23.40 5.30 9.71
C LYS A 371 -23.05 3.82 9.47
N ILE A 372 -21.80 3.52 9.15
CA ILE A 372 -21.31 2.14 9.00
C ILE A 372 -21.41 1.39 10.33
N GLU A 373 -21.06 2.01 11.45
CA GLU A 373 -21.17 1.41 12.79
C GLU A 373 -22.63 1.09 13.15
N GLN A 374 -23.55 2.04 12.89
CA GLN A 374 -24.98 1.84 13.12
C GLN A 374 -25.52 0.65 12.29
N ALA A 375 -25.23 0.63 10.99
CA ALA A 375 -25.62 -0.47 10.11
C ALA A 375 -25.03 -1.83 10.56
N ALA A 376 -23.77 -1.83 11.02
CA ALA A 376 -23.11 -3.04 11.52
C ALA A 376 -23.73 -3.57 12.82
N VAL A 377 -24.20 -2.68 13.71
CA VAL A 377 -24.93 -3.06 14.94
C VAL A 377 -26.27 -3.69 14.59
N GLU A 378 -27.06 -3.04 13.72
CA GLU A 378 -28.34 -3.58 13.27
C GLU A 378 -28.20 -4.94 12.60
N PHE A 379 -27.14 -5.10 11.80
CA PHE A 379 -26.82 -6.36 11.14
C PHE A 379 -26.44 -7.45 12.15
N THR A 380 -25.59 -7.12 13.13
CA THR A 380 -25.09 -8.09 14.12
C THR A 380 -26.20 -8.62 15.01
N ASN A 381 -27.19 -7.81 15.35
CA ASN A 381 -28.36 -8.23 16.14
C ASN A 381 -29.25 -9.26 15.41
N LYS A 382 -29.09 -9.42 14.09
CA LYS A 382 -29.90 -10.33 13.27
C LYS A 382 -29.17 -11.64 12.92
N LYS A 383 -27.96 -11.89 13.44
CA LYS A 383 -27.17 -13.09 13.09
C LYS A 383 -27.72 -14.35 13.77
N PHE A 384 -27.88 -15.44 13.03
CA PHE A 384 -28.27 -16.74 13.58
C PHE A 384 -27.38 -17.87 13.04
N PHE A 385 -26.58 -18.46 13.92
CA PHE A 385 -25.54 -19.41 13.51
C PHE A 385 -26.00 -20.86 13.50
N LYS A 386 -25.67 -21.59 12.43
CA LYS A 386 -25.85 -23.04 12.30
C LYS A 386 -24.55 -23.71 11.90
N ARG A 387 -24.42 -24.97 12.29
CA ARG A 387 -23.31 -25.84 11.90
C ARG A 387 -23.70 -26.63 10.65
N LEU A 388 -22.89 -26.54 9.60
CA LEU A 388 -23.07 -27.27 8.34
C LEU A 388 -21.83 -28.11 8.05
N VAL A 389 -22.00 -29.39 7.71
CA VAL A 389 -20.88 -30.25 7.31
C VAL A 389 -20.83 -30.33 5.79
N VAL A 390 -19.75 -29.81 5.21
CA VAL A 390 -19.45 -29.91 3.78
C VAL A 390 -18.46 -31.06 3.57
N ARG A 391 -18.76 -31.94 2.62
CA ARG A 391 -17.92 -33.11 2.28
C ARG A 391 -17.23 -32.90 0.94
N LYS A 392 -16.20 -33.70 0.67
CA LYS A 392 -15.42 -33.68 -0.58
C LYS A 392 -14.78 -32.31 -0.86
N VAL A 393 -14.32 -31.64 0.19
CA VAL A 393 -13.70 -30.31 0.13
C VAL A 393 -12.23 -30.44 -0.27
N PRO A 394 -11.79 -29.88 -1.40
CA PRO A 394 -10.38 -29.88 -1.76
C PRO A 394 -9.58 -28.83 -0.95
N ARG A 395 -8.26 -28.95 -0.87
CA ARG A 395 -7.42 -28.07 -0.03
C ARG A 395 -7.33 -26.62 -0.52
N ASP A 396 -7.48 -26.42 -1.83
CA ASP A 396 -7.42 -25.13 -2.52
C ASP A 396 -8.62 -24.25 -2.17
N VAL A 397 -9.73 -24.80 -1.67
CA VAL A 397 -10.86 -23.99 -1.17
C VAL A 397 -10.83 -23.77 0.34
N LEU A 398 -9.73 -24.09 1.01
CA LEU A 398 -9.56 -23.88 2.44
C LEU A 398 -8.38 -22.97 2.72
N LEU A 399 -8.59 -21.98 3.59
CA LEU A 399 -7.54 -21.14 4.13
C LEU A 399 -7.27 -21.54 5.58
N LYS A 400 -6.03 -21.95 5.87
CA LYS A 400 -5.57 -22.07 7.26
C LYS A 400 -5.15 -20.67 7.75
N PRO A 401 -5.56 -20.23 8.95
CA PRO A 401 -5.18 -18.93 9.51
C PRO A 401 -3.68 -18.62 9.44
N ALA A 402 -2.84 -19.59 9.83
CA ALA A 402 -1.37 -19.51 9.74
C ALA A 402 -0.82 -19.22 8.33
N HIS A 403 -1.60 -19.50 7.27
CA HIS A 403 -1.17 -19.31 5.89
C HIS A 403 -1.59 -17.94 5.32
N SER A 404 -2.38 -17.16 6.06
CA SER A 404 -2.94 -15.86 5.62
C SER A 404 -1.89 -14.94 5.01
N SER A 405 -0.77 -14.71 5.70
CA SER A 405 0.34 -13.86 5.25
C SER A 405 0.96 -14.27 3.92
N THR A 406 0.98 -15.57 3.58
CA THR A 406 1.58 -16.11 2.35
C THR A 406 0.57 -16.37 1.24
N ARG A 407 -0.73 -16.37 1.56
CA ARG A 407 -1.79 -16.78 0.63
C ARG A 407 -2.68 -15.62 0.21
N LEU A 408 -2.90 -14.64 1.08
CA LEU A 408 -3.77 -13.49 0.83
C LEU A 408 -2.99 -12.25 0.37
N GLN A 409 -1.76 -12.44 -0.12
CA GLN A 409 -0.97 -11.35 -0.68
C GLN A 409 -1.61 -10.82 -1.97
N GLY A 410 -1.48 -9.51 -2.21
CA GLY A 410 -1.97 -8.86 -3.43
C GLY A 410 -3.50 -8.74 -3.52
N GLN A 411 -4.23 -9.01 -2.44
CA GLN A 411 -5.67 -8.81 -2.41
C GLN A 411 -6.01 -7.32 -2.56
N LYS A 412 -7.00 -7.00 -3.39
CA LYS A 412 -7.49 -5.64 -3.58
C LYS A 412 -8.58 -5.32 -2.55
N PHE A 413 -8.58 -4.07 -2.10
CA PHE A 413 -9.58 -3.54 -1.18
C PHE A 413 -10.09 -2.21 -1.71
N SER A 414 -11.32 -1.89 -1.35
CA SER A 414 -11.96 -0.62 -1.62
C SER A 414 -12.75 -0.18 -0.39
N LEU A 415 -12.94 1.13 -0.24
CA LEU A 415 -13.70 1.68 0.88
C LEU A 415 -15.12 1.08 0.91
N GLY A 416 -15.55 0.67 2.11
CA GLY A 416 -16.85 0.02 2.31
C GLY A 416 -16.88 -1.49 2.06
N ASP A 417 -15.77 -2.11 1.64
CA ASP A 417 -15.69 -3.58 1.54
C ASP A 417 -15.91 -4.24 2.90
N ARG A 418 -16.67 -5.33 2.91
CA ARG A 418 -16.78 -6.24 4.05
C ARG A 418 -15.59 -7.16 4.09
N VAL A 419 -15.00 -7.32 5.26
CA VAL A 419 -13.82 -8.14 5.49
C VAL A 419 -13.99 -9.01 6.72
N VAL A 420 -13.23 -10.10 6.78
CA VAL A 420 -13.05 -10.89 8.00
C VAL A 420 -11.57 -11.00 8.34
N PHE A 421 -11.25 -10.87 9.62
CA PHE A 421 -9.91 -11.11 10.13
C PHE A 421 -9.64 -12.61 10.21
N VAL A 422 -8.60 -13.07 9.53
CA VAL A 422 -8.32 -14.50 9.35
C VAL A 422 -7.02 -14.97 9.98
N GLN A 423 -6.15 -14.06 10.41
CA GLN A 423 -4.87 -14.41 11.01
C GLN A 423 -5.08 -15.01 12.42
N ASP A 424 -4.29 -16.01 12.79
CA ASP A 424 -4.33 -16.68 14.10
C ASP A 424 -3.49 -15.97 15.18
N SER A 425 -2.75 -14.96 14.79
CA SER A 425 -1.94 -14.11 15.67
C SER A 425 -2.31 -12.65 15.48
N GLY A 426 -2.20 -11.86 16.55
CA GLY A 426 -2.37 -10.41 16.51
C GLY A 426 -3.36 -9.92 17.55
N ASN A 427 -3.76 -8.66 17.39
CA ASN A 427 -4.57 -7.95 18.38
C ASN A 427 -6.08 -7.99 18.07
N VAL A 428 -6.47 -8.56 16.94
CA VAL A 428 -7.86 -8.65 16.51
C VAL A 428 -8.35 -10.10 16.71
N PRO A 429 -9.54 -10.32 17.28
CA PRO A 429 -10.11 -11.66 17.38
C PRO A 429 -10.26 -12.34 16.02
N ILE A 430 -9.86 -13.61 15.94
CA ILE A 430 -10.04 -14.41 14.72
C ILE A 430 -11.53 -14.50 14.35
N ALA A 431 -11.81 -14.47 13.05
CA ALA A 431 -13.16 -14.44 12.48
C ALA A 431 -14.00 -13.18 12.82
N ALA A 432 -13.39 -12.14 13.40
CA ALA A 432 -14.04 -10.84 13.55
C ALA A 432 -14.32 -10.25 12.15
N LYS A 433 -15.57 -9.90 11.90
CA LYS A 433 -16.00 -9.22 10.67
C LYS A 433 -16.00 -7.71 10.87
N GLY A 434 -15.75 -6.98 9.80
CA GLY A 434 -15.73 -5.53 9.80
C GLY A 434 -15.87 -4.95 8.40
N THR A 435 -15.77 -3.63 8.34
CA THR A 435 -15.87 -2.85 7.11
C THR A 435 -14.60 -2.02 6.93
N VAL A 436 -14.06 -2.01 5.72
CA VAL A 436 -12.90 -1.19 5.35
C VAL A 436 -13.30 0.28 5.33
N VAL A 437 -12.63 1.11 6.13
CA VAL A 437 -12.88 2.56 6.22
C VAL A 437 -11.68 3.39 5.79
N GLY A 438 -10.51 2.77 5.64
CA GLY A 438 -9.30 3.43 5.19
C GLY A 438 -8.32 2.45 4.56
N ILE A 439 -7.58 2.93 3.57
CA ILE A 439 -6.59 2.18 2.81
C ILE A 439 -5.36 3.07 2.66
N GLU A 440 -4.23 2.62 3.22
CA GLU A 440 -2.93 3.24 3.03
C GLU A 440 -1.91 2.18 2.64
N ARG A 441 -1.61 2.09 1.34
CA ARG A 441 -0.71 1.07 0.76
C ARG A 441 -1.19 -0.35 1.12
N ASN A 442 -0.50 -1.04 2.04
CA ASN A 442 -0.83 -2.39 2.51
C ASN A 442 -1.54 -2.40 3.87
N ASN A 443 -1.68 -1.24 4.51
CA ASN A 443 -2.34 -1.08 5.78
C ASN A 443 -3.80 -0.70 5.55
N ILE A 444 -4.71 -1.47 6.14
CA ILE A 444 -6.15 -1.34 5.97
C ILE A 444 -6.74 -0.98 7.33
N ASP A 445 -7.42 0.17 7.39
CA ASP A 445 -8.21 0.56 8.56
C ASP A 445 -9.57 -0.11 8.48
N VAL A 446 -9.88 -0.93 9.48
CA VAL A 446 -11.14 -1.67 9.57
C VAL A 446 -11.88 -1.26 10.83
N VAL A 447 -13.17 -0.98 10.67
CA VAL A 447 -14.10 -0.87 11.80
C VAL A 447 -14.83 -2.20 11.93
N PHE A 448 -14.60 -2.86 13.06
CA PHE A 448 -15.17 -4.18 13.34
C PHE A 448 -16.61 -4.07 13.85
N ASP A 449 -17.41 -5.10 13.52
CA ASP A 449 -18.83 -5.17 13.90
C ASP A 449 -19.02 -5.19 15.43
N ALA A 450 -18.10 -5.86 16.13
CA ALA A 450 -18.10 -6.04 17.57
C ALA A 450 -16.87 -5.36 18.18
N SER A 451 -17.03 -4.83 19.40
CA SER A 451 -15.91 -4.25 20.15
C SER A 451 -14.98 -5.33 20.72
N PHE A 452 -13.71 -4.99 20.86
CA PHE A 452 -12.67 -5.86 21.42
C PHE A 452 -11.59 -5.04 22.13
N MET A 453 -10.95 -5.62 23.13
CA MET A 453 -10.07 -4.90 24.09
C MET A 453 -8.94 -4.10 23.44
N SER A 454 -8.35 -4.61 22.36
CA SER A 454 -7.25 -3.92 21.67
C SER A 454 -7.72 -2.94 20.60
N GLY A 455 -9.02 -2.80 20.37
CA GLY A 455 -9.56 -1.88 19.39
C GLY A 455 -9.29 -0.42 19.79
N SER A 456 -9.00 0.40 18.78
CA SER A 456 -8.76 1.83 18.89
C SER A 456 -9.95 2.64 18.36
N THR A 457 -9.86 3.96 18.42
CA THR A 457 -10.81 4.90 17.79
C THR A 457 -10.39 5.32 16.39
N LEU A 458 -9.26 4.81 15.86
CA LEU A 458 -8.64 5.24 14.59
C LEU A 458 -8.43 6.76 14.52
N GLY A 459 -8.04 7.39 15.64
CA GLY A 459 -7.90 8.85 15.73
C GLY A 459 -9.25 9.57 15.92
N ASP A 460 -10.11 9.04 16.80
CA ASP A 460 -11.45 9.59 17.09
C ASP A 460 -12.43 9.59 15.90
N ARG A 461 -12.23 8.66 14.95
CA ARG A 461 -13.10 8.47 13.78
C ARG A 461 -14.20 7.44 13.99
N CYS A 462 -13.98 6.49 14.90
CA CYS A 462 -14.94 5.45 15.27
C CYS A 462 -15.08 5.33 16.78
N SER A 463 -16.11 4.63 17.23
CA SER A 463 -16.33 4.33 18.64
C SER A 463 -15.14 3.56 19.25
N PRO A 464 -14.87 3.74 20.56
CA PRO A 464 -13.75 3.07 21.21
C PRO A 464 -13.88 1.55 21.12
N TYR A 465 -12.74 0.86 21.06
CA TYR A 465 -12.66 -0.59 20.99
C TYR A 465 -13.18 -1.23 19.68
N ARG A 466 -13.38 -0.46 18.59
CA ARG A 466 -13.86 -1.01 17.31
C ARG A 466 -12.91 -0.93 16.14
N GLY A 467 -12.06 0.08 16.07
CA GLY A 467 -11.22 0.33 14.90
C GLY A 467 -9.81 -0.23 15.05
N MET A 468 -9.24 -0.79 13.99
CA MET A 468 -7.84 -1.21 13.96
C MET A 468 -7.26 -1.14 12.55
N THR A 469 -6.00 -0.69 12.47
CA THR A 469 -5.19 -0.78 11.25
C THR A 469 -4.51 -2.15 11.21
N VAL A 470 -4.76 -2.93 10.17
CA VAL A 470 -4.19 -4.27 9.98
C VAL A 470 -3.59 -4.42 8.58
N PRO A 471 -2.58 -5.29 8.39
CA PRO A 471 -2.08 -5.57 7.05
C PRO A 471 -3.16 -6.28 6.22
N GLY A 472 -3.28 -5.95 4.93
CA GLY A 472 -4.26 -6.55 4.02
C GLY A 472 -4.18 -8.09 3.96
N SER A 473 -2.99 -8.67 4.17
CA SER A 473 -2.80 -10.13 4.22
C SER A 473 -3.44 -10.81 5.43
N ALA A 474 -3.81 -10.07 6.48
CA ALA A 474 -4.53 -10.58 7.64
C ALA A 474 -6.06 -10.60 7.45
N LEU A 475 -6.54 -10.01 6.35
CA LEU A 475 -7.95 -9.86 6.03
C LEU A 475 -8.31 -10.70 4.81
N LEU A 476 -9.55 -11.20 4.83
CA LEU A 476 -10.19 -11.78 3.66
C LEU A 476 -11.37 -10.89 3.24
N ASN A 477 -11.30 -10.35 2.02
CA ASN A 477 -12.34 -9.52 1.42
C ASN A 477 -13.53 -10.39 1.03
N LEU A 478 -14.66 -10.13 1.69
CA LEU A 478 -15.92 -10.84 1.53
C LEU A 478 -16.81 -10.20 0.46
N THR A 479 -16.59 -8.93 0.14
CA THR A 479 -17.38 -8.24 -0.90
C THR A 479 -16.80 -8.45 -2.29
N ASP A 480 -15.48 -8.32 -2.45
CA ASP A 480 -14.76 -8.69 -3.67
C ASP A 480 -14.01 -10.01 -3.46
N MET A 481 -14.67 -11.12 -3.81
CA MET A 481 -14.23 -12.48 -3.49
C MET A 481 -13.15 -12.98 -4.47
N GLN A 482 -11.92 -12.52 -4.29
CA GLN A 482 -10.80 -12.77 -5.21
C GLN A 482 -10.18 -14.18 -5.16
N PHE A 483 -10.52 -14.99 -4.15
CA PHE A 483 -9.96 -16.33 -3.95
C PHE A 483 -10.96 -17.45 -4.21
N ILE A 484 -12.05 -17.16 -4.94
CA ILE A 484 -13.02 -18.17 -5.38
C ILE A 484 -12.48 -18.93 -6.59
N ASP A 485 -12.57 -20.26 -6.53
CA ASP A 485 -12.33 -21.11 -7.70
C ASP A 485 -13.58 -21.10 -8.61
N HIS A 486 -13.57 -20.19 -9.60
CA HIS A 486 -14.64 -20.07 -10.60
C HIS A 486 -14.80 -21.30 -11.49
N SER A 487 -13.83 -22.23 -11.52
CA SER A 487 -13.92 -23.42 -12.38
C SER A 487 -14.92 -24.48 -11.87
N ARG A 488 -15.37 -24.38 -10.62
CA ARG A 488 -16.18 -25.41 -9.95
C ARG A 488 -17.56 -24.98 -9.47
N THR A 489 -17.92 -23.70 -9.58
CA THR A 489 -19.26 -23.18 -9.22
C THR A 489 -20.39 -23.80 -10.05
N ASN A 490 -20.10 -24.33 -11.24
CA ASN A 490 -21.07 -25.06 -12.06
C ASN A 490 -21.39 -26.48 -11.54
N HIS A 491 -20.61 -27.03 -10.59
CA HIS A 491 -20.81 -28.39 -10.05
C HIS A 491 -21.42 -28.39 -8.63
N SER A 492 -21.56 -27.24 -7.98
CA SER A 492 -22.09 -27.13 -6.61
C SER A 492 -23.58 -27.47 -6.46
N ASN A 493 -24.36 -27.50 -7.56
CA ASN A 493 -25.75 -27.96 -7.53
C ASN A 493 -25.90 -29.46 -7.20
N GLY A 494 -24.82 -30.24 -7.19
CA GLY A 494 -24.84 -31.68 -6.86
C GLY A 494 -24.29 -32.08 -5.48
N ILE A 495 -23.86 -31.13 -4.63
CA ILE A 495 -23.07 -31.45 -3.42
C ILE A 495 -23.88 -31.31 -2.11
N ILE A 496 -25.08 -30.73 -2.14
CA ILE A 496 -25.92 -30.53 -0.96
C ILE A 496 -26.73 -31.80 -0.65
N GLY A 497 -26.09 -32.79 -0.03
CA GLY A 497 -26.79 -33.87 0.66
C GLY A 497 -27.16 -33.44 2.07
N SER A 498 -28.33 -32.84 2.25
CA SER A 498 -28.89 -32.51 3.56
C SER A 498 -29.31 -33.80 4.29
N ARG A 499 -28.60 -34.16 5.35
CA ARG A 499 -29.17 -34.94 6.45
C ARG A 499 -28.96 -34.16 7.73
N SER A 500 -30.04 -33.56 8.21
CA SER A 500 -30.16 -33.08 9.59
C SER A 500 -30.10 -34.31 10.50
N ILE A 501 -29.23 -34.27 11.51
CA ILE A 501 -29.39 -35.02 12.75
C ILE A 501 -29.51 -33.97 13.84
#